data_AF-A0A2N1QQS1-F1
#
_entry.id   AF-A0A2N1QQS1-F1
#
_cell.length_a   1.000
_cell.length_b   1.000
_cell.length_c   1.000
_cell.angle_alpha   90.00
_cell.angle_beta   90.00
_cell.angle_gamma   90.00
#
_symmetry.space_group_name_H-M   'P 1'
#
loop_
_entity.id
_entity.type
_entity.pdbx_description
1 polymer ?
#
loop_
_entity_poly.entity_id
_entity_poly.type
_entity_poly.pdbx_seq_one_letter_code
_entity_poly.pdbx_strand_id
1 'polypeptide(L)' 'EELRKRGREDIMVIVGGVIPAQDYEFLRRHGASAIFGPGTVIPAAAKEMLGILNERLRLVEAEEE' A
#
# COMPACT_ATOMS: atom_id res chain seq x y z
N GLU A 1 -3.69 -8.61 11.21
CA GLU A 1 -3.39 -9.33 12.47
C GLU A 1 -2.55 -10.60 12.27
N GLU A 2 -2.93 -11.50 11.35
CA GLU A 2 -2.21 -12.77 11.11
C GLU A 2 -0.73 -12.59 10.74
N LEU A 3 -0.41 -11.60 9.90
CA LEU A 3 0.98 -11.23 9.57
C LEU A 3 1.80 -10.89 10.82
N ARG A 4 1.24 -10.11 11.74
CA ARG A 4 1.88 -9.76 13.03
C ARG A 4 2.12 -10.98 13.89
N LYS A 5 1.16 -11.92 13.97
CA LYS A 5 1.33 -13.19 14.71
C LYS A 5 2.51 -14.02 14.21
N ARG A 6 2.87 -13.88 12.93
CA ARG A 6 4.00 -14.55 12.29
C ARG A 6 5.29 -13.71 12.31
N GLY A 7 5.30 -12.57 13.02
CA GLY A 7 6.43 -11.65 13.05
C GLY A 7 6.71 -10.95 11.71
N ARG A 8 5.69 -10.84 10.84
CA ARG A 8 5.81 -10.29 9.48
C ARG A 8 4.99 -9.01 9.28
N GLU A 9 5.02 -8.13 10.27
CA GLU A 9 4.39 -6.80 10.21
C GLU A 9 5.08 -5.84 9.21
N ASP A 10 6.26 -6.22 8.71
CA ASP A 10 6.98 -5.54 7.63
C ASP A 10 6.25 -5.64 6.27
N ILE A 11 5.44 -6.69 6.06
CA ILE A 11 4.78 -6.93 4.78
C ILE A 11 3.73 -5.86 4.53
N MET A 12 3.90 -5.13 3.42
CA MET A 12 2.94 -4.13 2.95
C MET A 12 1.63 -4.79 2.50
N VAL A 13 0.51 -4.22 2.94
CA VAL A 13 -0.84 -4.66 2.57
C VAL A 13 -1.50 -3.60 1.68
N ILE A 14 -1.99 -4.02 0.52
CA ILE A 14 -2.73 -3.19 -0.44
C ILE A 14 -4.13 -3.77 -0.55
N VAL A 15 -5.14 -2.91 -0.68
CA VAL A 15 -6.54 -3.34 -0.82
C VAL A 15 -7.05 -2.93 -2.19
N GLY A 16 -7.76 -3.82 -2.87
CA GLY A 16 -8.33 -3.54 -4.18
C GLY A 16 -9.71 -4.15 -4.36
N GLY A 17 -10.45 -3.67 -5.36
CA GLY A 17 -11.79 -4.14 -5.71
C GLY A 17 -12.88 -3.11 -5.43
N VAL A 18 -14.13 -3.57 -5.21
CA VAL A 18 -15.28 -2.70 -4.93
C VAL A 18 -15.35 -2.44 -3.42
N ILE A 19 -15.01 -1.22 -3.01
CA ILE A 19 -14.91 -0.83 -1.60
C ILE A 19 -15.76 0.43 -1.38
N PRO A 20 -16.70 0.44 -0.42
CA PRO A 20 -17.45 1.65 -0.06
C PRO A 20 -16.51 2.76 0.42
N ALA A 21 -16.72 4.00 -0.04
CA ALA A 21 -15.85 5.14 0.29
C ALA A 21 -15.73 5.40 1.81
N GLN A 22 -16.80 5.14 2.56
CA GLN A 22 -16.85 5.26 4.02
C GLN A 22 -15.90 4.30 4.76
N ASP A 23 -15.51 3.18 4.13
CA ASP A 23 -14.64 2.17 4.74
C ASP A 23 -13.15 2.51 4.55
N TYR A 24 -12.81 3.52 3.74
CA TYR A 24 -11.42 3.81 3.38
C TYR A 24 -10.59 4.24 4.60
N GLU A 25 -11.17 5.05 5.49
CA GLU A 25 -10.48 5.45 6.72
C GLU A 25 -10.29 4.26 7.66
N PHE A 26 -11.31 3.42 7.80
CA PHE A 26 -11.23 2.19 8.57
C PHE A 26 -10.09 1.30 8.06
N LEU A 27 -10.02 1.03 6.75
CA LEU A 27 -8.99 0.19 6.16
C LEU A 27 -7.58 0.76 6.35
N ARG A 28 -7.40 2.08 6.17
CA ARG A 28 -6.11 2.75 6.42
C ARG A 28 -5.66 2.61 7.87
N ARG A 29 -6.56 2.86 8.83
CA ARG A 29 -6.27 2.70 10.26
C ARG A 29 -5.90 1.25 10.64
N HIS A 30 -6.33 0.27 9.86
CA HIS A 30 -6.04 -1.15 10.07
C HIS A 30 -4.88 -1.69 9.21
N GLY A 31 -4.10 -0.82 8.56
CA GLY A 31 -2.84 -1.18 7.91
C GLY A 31 -2.88 -1.28 6.38
N ALA A 32 -3.98 -0.90 5.73
CA ALA A 32 -3.99 -0.74 4.28
C ALA A 32 -3.07 0.43 3.88
N SER A 33 -2.07 0.12 3.03
CA SER A 33 -1.05 1.08 2.60
C SER A 33 -1.47 1.87 1.37
N ALA A 34 -2.26 1.26 0.49
CA ALA A 34 -2.99 1.92 -0.59
C ALA A 34 -4.32 1.19 -0.85
N ILE A 35 -5.27 1.89 -1.48
CA ILE A 35 -6.60 1.38 -1.81
C ILE A 35 -6.89 1.69 -3.29
N PHE A 36 -7.13 0.65 -4.09
CA PHE A 36 -7.36 0.75 -5.54
C PHE A 36 -8.77 0.26 -5.91
N GLY A 37 -9.65 1.22 -6.22
CA GLY A 37 -11.05 0.95 -6.54
C GLY A 37 -11.31 0.54 -8.00
N PRO A 38 -12.59 0.40 -8.39
CA PRO A 38 -12.96 0.15 -9.78
C PRO A 38 -12.50 1.29 -10.70
N GLY A 39 -11.97 0.93 -11.87
CA GLY A 39 -11.46 1.91 -12.84
C GLY A 39 -10.03 2.40 -12.57
N THR A 40 -9.34 1.88 -11.55
CA THR A 40 -7.92 2.19 -11.33
C THR A 40 -7.06 1.84 -12.55
N VAL A 41 -6.23 2.79 -12.98
CA VAL A 41 -5.27 2.62 -14.08
C VAL A 41 -4.07 1.83 -13.59
N ILE A 42 -3.86 0.64 -14.16
CA ILE A 42 -2.84 -0.32 -13.69
C ILE A 42 -1.43 0.29 -13.61
N PRO A 43 -0.90 0.98 -14.64
CA PRO A 43 0.43 1.59 -14.54
C PRO A 43 0.55 2.63 -13.42
N ALA A 44 -0.51 3.40 -13.16
CA ALA A 44 -0.51 4.40 -12.10
C ALA A 44 -0.47 3.74 -10.72
N ALA A 45 -1.30 2.71 -10.50
CA ALA A 45 -1.29 1.93 -9.26
C ALA A 45 0.04 1.21 -9.01
N ALA A 46 0.66 0.66 -10.05
CA ALA A 46 1.96 0.03 -9.95
C ALA A 46 3.04 1.04 -9.51
N LYS A 47 3.05 2.23 -10.12
CA LYS A 47 3.99 3.31 -9.75
C LYS A 47 3.81 3.74 -8.30
N GLU A 48 2.56 3.93 -7.86
CA GLU A 48 2.25 4.29 -6.48
C GLU A 48 2.68 3.20 -5.48
N MET A 49 2.35 1.94 -5.76
CA MET A 49 2.72 0.80 -4.91
C MET A 49 4.23 0.64 -4.78
N LEU A 50 4.99 0.81 -5.88
CA LEU A 50 6.45 0.77 -5.87
C LEU A 50 7.04 1.94 -5.09
N GLY A 51 6.48 3.15 -5.22
CA GLY A 51 6.91 4.32 -4.45
C GLY A 51 6.81 4.07 -2.94
N ILE A 52 5.63 3.64 -2.47
CA ILE A 52 5.39 3.32 -1.06
C ILE A 52 6.35 2.23 -0.56
N LEU A 53 6.58 1.18 -1.39
CA LEU A 53 7.47 0.10 -1.03
C LEU A 53 8.94 0.57 -0.91
N ASN A 54 9.41 1.37 -1.86
CA ASN A 54 10.77 1.91 -1.87
C ASN A 54 11.02 2.82 -0.66
N GLU A 55 10.07 3.68 -0.32
CA GLU A 55 10.14 4.52 0.88
C GLU A 55 10.26 3.68 2.16
N ARG A 56 9.44 2.63 2.28
CA ARG A 56 9.47 1.72 3.44
C ARG A 56 10.77 0.96 3.58
N LEU A 57 11.33 0.51 2.45
CA LEU A 57 12.60 -0.21 2.41
C LEU A 57 13.81 0.73 2.47
N ARG A 58 13.59 2.06 2.48
CA ARG A 58 14.64 3.09 2.38
C ARG A 58 15.58 2.84 1.20
N LEU A 59 15.04 2.33 0.09
CA LEU A 59 15.80 2.13 -1.14
C LEU A 59 16.06 3.45 -1.88
N VAL A 60 15.58 4.57 -1.33
CA VAL A 60 15.77 5.92 -1.87
C VAL A 60 16.93 6.59 -1.13
N GLU A 61 18.14 6.10 -1.40
CA GLU A 61 19.35 6.93 -1.48
C GLU A 61 19.85 6.80 -2.93
N ALA A 62 20.22 7.91 -3.56
CA ALA A 62 20.60 8.09 -4.97
C ALA A 62 19.45 8.32 -5.97
N GLU A 63 18.98 9.57 -6.05
CA GLU A 63 19.35 10.40 -7.20
C GLU A 63 19.95 11.70 -6.64
N GLU A 64 21.28 11.74 -6.58
CA GLU A 64 22.01 13.00 -6.72
C GLU A 64 22.08 13.33 -8.21
N GLU A 65 21.93 14.63 -8.50
CA GLU A 65 21.87 15.35 -9.80
C GLU A 65 20.52 15.47 -10.51
#